data_AF-A0A383C4L8-F1
#
_entry.id   AF-A0A383C4L8-F1
#
_cell.length_a   1.000
_cell.length_b   1.000
_cell.length_c   1.000
_cell.angle_alpha   90.00
_cell.angle_beta   90.00
_cell.angle_gamma   90.00
#
_symmetry.space_group_name_H-M   'P 1'
#
loop_
_entity.id
_entity.type
_entity.pdbx_description
1 polymer ?
#
loop_
_entity_poly.entity_id
_entity_poly.type
_entity_poly.pdbx_seq_one_letter_code
_entity_poly.pdbx_strand_id
1 'polypeptide(L)'
;PVEVPCLRYVSESNMLAAFSLGAAGVGLLGCENCPNGERELLYQKYDFTKLVLHNFELGQERVRIVTVEEGMEADAIGSVNEFVSQLSDAPLAPSWSTPRQTGNREIMSEVLESFLEQTGKEPGTMKLSPDLPFALAEVEESGCTLCRSCANVCPTNAFKFDEENNSLYFKHINCVGCGLCEQVCPENVITLRSELFLEKPTLDYKKVVEDEMINCSKCEKPYINRRALEAVESKLFEIESL
;
A
#
# COMPACT_ATOMS: atom_id res chain seq x y z
N PRO A 1 -25.21 11.29 3.16
CA PRO A 1 -24.79 9.87 3.24
C PRO A 1 -24.42 9.41 1.82
N VAL A 2 -23.43 8.52 1.68
CA VAL A 2 -23.06 7.92 0.39
C VAL A 2 -23.65 6.52 0.34
N GLU A 3 -24.52 6.26 -0.62
CA GLU A 3 -25.12 4.95 -0.82
C GLU A 3 -24.20 4.08 -1.68
N VAL A 4 -23.97 2.85 -1.24
CA VAL A 4 -23.22 1.83 -1.97
C VAL A 4 -24.03 0.54 -2.00
N PRO A 5 -23.92 -0.29 -3.06
CA PRO A 5 -24.63 -1.57 -3.11
C PRO A 5 -24.24 -2.53 -1.97
N CYS A 6 -23.01 -2.41 -1.47
CA CYS A 6 -22.49 -3.20 -0.36
C CYS A 6 -21.28 -2.49 0.26
N LEU A 7 -21.14 -2.58 1.59
CA LEU A 7 -19.97 -2.03 2.30
C LEU A 7 -18.64 -2.64 1.82
N ARG A 8 -18.64 -3.81 1.16
CA ARG A 8 -17.42 -4.39 0.57
C ARG A 8 -16.75 -3.48 -0.46
N TYR A 9 -17.54 -2.61 -1.13
CA TYR A 9 -17.02 -1.64 -2.10
C TYR A 9 -16.34 -0.44 -1.44
N VAL A 10 -16.55 -0.22 -0.14
CA VAL A 10 -15.83 0.82 0.60
C VAL A 10 -14.43 0.30 0.88
N SER A 11 -13.42 1.00 0.37
CA SER A 11 -12.02 0.72 0.67
C SER A 11 -11.56 1.49 1.91
N GLU A 12 -10.46 1.03 2.48
CA GLU A 12 -9.67 1.75 3.48
C GLU A 12 -9.24 3.15 2.98
N SER A 13 -8.97 3.30 1.68
CA SER A 13 -8.66 4.60 1.08
C SER A 13 -9.87 5.53 1.07
N ASN A 14 -11.09 5.03 0.85
CA ASN A 14 -12.30 5.86 0.94
C ASN A 14 -12.53 6.34 2.39
N MET A 15 -12.35 5.46 3.37
CA MET A 15 -12.52 5.82 4.78
C MET A 15 -11.50 6.87 5.23
N LEU A 16 -10.22 6.69 4.89
CA LEU A 16 -9.16 7.64 5.25
C LEU A 16 -9.31 8.98 4.49
N ALA A 17 -9.69 8.94 3.20
CA ALA A 17 -9.92 10.14 2.41
C ALA A 17 -11.01 11.06 2.97
N ALA A 18 -12.03 10.50 3.63
CA ALA A 18 -13.05 11.30 4.28
C ALA A 18 -12.46 12.24 5.35
N PHE A 19 -11.43 11.81 6.08
CA PHE A 19 -10.74 12.66 7.05
C PHE A 19 -9.93 13.77 6.37
N SER A 20 -9.23 13.49 5.26
CA SER A 20 -8.56 14.53 4.45
C SER A 20 -9.54 15.55 3.85
N LEU A 21 -10.81 15.18 3.71
CA LEU A 21 -11.91 16.07 3.29
C LEU A 21 -12.57 16.81 4.48
N GLY A 22 -12.06 16.63 5.70
CA GLY A 22 -12.53 17.31 6.91
C GLY A 22 -13.66 16.60 7.67
N ALA A 23 -13.85 15.29 7.47
CA ALA A 23 -14.82 14.53 8.26
C ALA A 23 -14.37 14.42 9.73
N ALA A 24 -15.29 14.67 10.67
CA ALA A 24 -15.08 14.40 12.09
C ALA A 24 -15.15 12.90 12.44
N GLY A 25 -15.83 12.11 11.62
CA GLY A 25 -15.90 10.66 11.75
C GLY A 25 -16.55 10.01 10.54
N VAL A 26 -16.37 8.70 10.41
CA VAL A 26 -16.88 7.87 9.30
C VAL A 26 -17.69 6.72 9.87
N GLY A 27 -19.00 6.75 9.66
CA GLY A 27 -19.90 5.65 10.00
C GLY A 27 -20.19 4.77 8.78
N LEU A 28 -20.04 3.46 8.91
CA LEU A 28 -20.43 2.47 7.91
C LEU A 28 -21.68 1.74 8.38
N LEU A 29 -22.83 2.02 7.75
CA LEU A 29 -24.09 1.37 8.07
C LEU A 29 -24.33 0.20 7.10
N GLY A 30 -24.51 -1.01 7.63
CA GLY A 30 -24.65 -2.22 6.83
C GLY A 30 -25.55 -3.28 7.45
N CYS A 31 -25.68 -4.40 6.75
CA CYS A 31 -26.51 -5.53 7.17
C CYS A 31 -25.86 -6.37 8.28
N GLU A 32 -26.68 -6.77 9.27
CA GLU A 32 -26.26 -7.74 10.30
C GLU A 32 -26.05 -9.15 9.72
N ASN A 33 -26.93 -9.59 8.83
CA ASN A 33 -26.77 -10.86 8.14
C ASN A 33 -26.30 -10.59 6.71
N CYS A 34 -25.00 -10.72 6.46
CA CYS A 34 -24.42 -10.43 5.15
C CYS A 34 -24.85 -11.48 4.11
N PRO A 35 -25.66 -11.13 3.09
CA PRO A 35 -26.11 -12.08 2.08
C PRO A 35 -24.96 -12.55 1.17
N ASN A 36 -23.83 -11.84 1.18
CA ASN A 36 -22.66 -12.11 0.36
C ASN A 36 -21.54 -12.87 1.11
N GLY A 37 -21.76 -13.26 2.37
CA GLY A 37 -20.87 -14.16 3.15
C GLY A 37 -19.51 -13.61 3.60
N GLU A 38 -19.00 -12.52 3.01
CA GLU A 38 -17.62 -12.04 3.21
C GLU A 38 -17.56 -10.79 4.10
N ARG A 39 -17.69 -10.95 5.41
CA ARG A 39 -17.47 -9.85 6.37
C ARG A 39 -16.00 -9.60 6.68
N GLU A 40 -15.18 -10.63 6.63
CA GLU A 40 -13.77 -10.57 7.03
C GLU A 40 -13.00 -9.49 6.27
N LEU A 41 -13.16 -9.41 4.95
CA LEU A 41 -12.53 -8.37 4.12
C LEU A 41 -12.96 -6.94 4.51
N LEU A 42 -14.21 -6.74 4.95
CA LEU A 42 -14.65 -5.44 5.44
C LEU A 42 -13.94 -5.08 6.76
N TYR A 43 -13.84 -6.03 7.68
CA TYR A 43 -13.17 -5.83 8.96
C TYR A 43 -11.67 -5.61 8.79
N GLN A 44 -10.98 -6.33 7.90
CA GLN A 44 -9.57 -6.08 7.59
C GLN A 44 -9.32 -4.63 7.13
N LYS A 45 -10.17 -4.12 6.24
CA LYS A 45 -10.10 -2.71 5.77
C LYS A 45 -10.39 -1.73 6.90
N TYR A 46 -11.39 -2.02 7.73
CA TYR A 46 -11.75 -1.22 8.90
C TYR A 46 -10.63 -1.17 9.93
N ASP A 47 -10.04 -2.31 10.26
CA ASP A 47 -8.95 -2.43 11.22
C ASP A 47 -7.68 -1.75 10.71
N PHE A 48 -7.38 -1.85 9.41
CA PHE A 48 -6.32 -1.06 8.78
C PHE A 48 -6.56 0.44 8.96
N THR A 49 -7.76 0.94 8.66
CA THR A 49 -8.11 2.36 8.83
C THR A 49 -7.92 2.80 10.28
N LYS A 50 -8.40 2.01 11.26
CA LYS A 50 -8.20 2.30 12.68
C LYS A 50 -6.73 2.35 13.06
N LEU A 51 -5.94 1.41 12.56
CA LEU A 51 -4.51 1.32 12.81
C LEU A 51 -3.80 2.58 12.30
N VAL A 52 -4.11 3.05 11.08
CA VAL A 52 -3.57 4.31 10.55
C VAL A 52 -3.99 5.49 11.42
N LEU A 53 -5.27 5.63 11.75
CA LEU A 53 -5.75 6.73 12.60
C LEU A 53 -5.11 6.72 14.00
N HIS A 54 -4.88 5.55 14.58
CA HIS A 54 -4.20 5.41 15.86
C HIS A 54 -2.75 5.90 15.78
N ASN A 55 -2.00 5.47 14.76
CA ASN A 55 -0.60 5.83 14.59
C ASN A 55 -0.39 7.33 14.30
N PHE A 56 -1.35 7.98 13.63
CA PHE A 56 -1.36 9.44 13.44
C PHE A 56 -1.99 10.21 14.62
N GLU A 57 -2.47 9.51 15.66
CA GLU A 57 -3.23 10.05 16.80
C GLU A 57 -4.46 10.90 16.38
N LEU A 58 -5.15 10.47 15.32
CA LEU A 58 -6.36 11.12 14.81
C LEU A 58 -7.64 10.61 15.47
N GLY A 59 -7.56 9.56 16.30
CA GLY A 59 -8.69 8.94 16.98
C GLY A 59 -9.26 7.76 16.19
N GLN A 60 -8.87 6.53 16.57
CA GLN A 60 -9.35 5.30 15.91
C GLN A 60 -10.84 5.04 16.13
N GLU A 61 -11.41 5.61 17.18
CA GLU A 61 -12.83 5.57 17.51
C GLU A 61 -13.69 6.39 16.53
N ARG A 62 -13.08 7.27 15.72
CA ARG A 62 -13.78 8.08 14.71
C ARG A 62 -14.28 7.26 13.51
N VAL A 63 -14.03 5.96 13.46
CA VAL A 63 -14.60 5.06 12.44
C VAL A 63 -15.39 3.97 13.13
N ARG A 64 -16.64 3.78 12.71
CA ARG A 64 -17.54 2.80 13.32
C ARG A 64 -18.33 2.05 12.25
N ILE A 65 -18.36 0.73 12.36
CA ILE A 65 -19.32 -0.10 11.64
C ILE A 65 -20.57 -0.23 12.53
N VAL A 66 -21.73 0.06 11.95
CA VAL A 66 -23.05 -0.14 12.55
C VAL A 66 -23.76 -1.16 11.69
N THR A 67 -24.10 -2.29 12.27
CA THR A 67 -24.85 -3.36 11.59
C THR A 67 -26.22 -3.48 12.20
N VAL A 68 -27.23 -3.66 11.34
CA VAL A 68 -28.63 -3.78 11.78
C VAL A 68 -29.36 -4.87 11.02
N GLU A 69 -30.32 -5.51 11.70
CA GLU A 69 -31.30 -6.39 11.08
C GLU A 69 -32.43 -5.57 10.44
N GLU A 70 -33.11 -6.17 9.47
CA GLU A 70 -34.27 -5.55 8.82
C GLU A 70 -35.40 -5.33 9.85
N GLY A 71 -35.97 -4.13 9.89
CA GLY A 71 -36.99 -3.75 10.88
C GLY A 71 -36.47 -3.24 12.23
N MET A 72 -35.15 -3.06 12.38
CA MET A 72 -34.50 -2.48 13.57
C MET A 72 -33.98 -1.04 13.33
N GLU A 73 -34.72 -0.22 12.58
CA GLU A 73 -34.29 1.14 12.20
C GLU A 73 -34.10 2.05 13.41
N ALA A 74 -34.92 1.89 14.45
CA ALA A 74 -34.79 2.68 15.68
C ALA A 74 -33.45 2.43 16.38
N ASP A 75 -32.99 1.17 16.42
CA ASP A 75 -31.71 0.80 17.01
C ASP A 75 -30.54 1.27 16.14
N ALA A 76 -30.70 1.25 14.82
CA ALA A 76 -29.75 1.85 13.87
C ALA A 76 -29.55 3.35 14.17
N ILE A 77 -30.66 4.09 14.30
CA ILE A 77 -30.66 5.53 14.59
C ILE A 77 -30.02 5.78 15.96
N GLY A 78 -30.37 4.99 16.98
CA GLY A 78 -29.77 5.08 18.31
C GLY A 78 -28.25 4.93 18.27
N SER A 79 -27.76 3.89 17.58
CA SER A 79 -26.33 3.59 17.45
C SER A 79 -25.56 4.70 16.71
N VAL A 80 -26.16 5.23 15.63
CA VAL A 80 -25.58 6.35 14.88
C VAL A 80 -25.55 7.62 15.73
N ASN A 81 -26.63 7.94 16.44
CA ASN A 81 -26.69 9.11 17.31
C ASN A 81 -25.66 9.02 18.45
N GLU A 82 -25.52 7.83 19.06
CA GLU A 82 -24.51 7.58 20.08
C GLU A 82 -23.10 7.82 19.51
N PHE A 83 -22.79 7.27 18.33
CA PHE A 83 -21.52 7.50 17.65
C PHE A 83 -21.26 8.98 17.39
N VAL A 84 -22.22 9.70 16.79
CA VAL A 84 -22.09 11.13 16.49
C VAL A 84 -21.89 11.96 17.77
N SER A 85 -22.58 11.59 18.87
CA SER A 85 -22.46 12.31 20.14
C SER A 85 -21.08 12.22 20.79
N GLN A 86 -20.28 11.22 20.41
CA GLN A 86 -18.91 11.00 20.91
C GLN A 86 -17.85 11.69 20.05
N LEU A 87 -18.20 12.20 18.86
CA LEU A 87 -17.26 12.86 17.97
C LEU A 87 -16.94 14.27 18.47
N SER A 88 -15.64 14.58 18.55
CA SER A 88 -15.14 15.95 18.66
C SER A 88 -14.90 16.55 17.27
N ASP A 89 -14.41 17.80 17.24
CA ASP A 89 -14.09 18.51 15.99
C ASP A 89 -13.24 17.69 15.03
N ALA A 90 -13.33 18.01 13.73
CA ALA A 90 -12.59 17.33 12.69
C ALA A 90 -11.08 17.36 12.97
N PRO A 91 -10.39 16.21 12.93
CA PRO A 91 -8.98 16.15 13.32
C PRO A 91 -8.03 16.72 12.24
N LEU A 92 -8.53 16.91 11.02
CA LEU A 92 -7.78 17.42 9.88
C LEU A 92 -8.58 18.51 9.17
N ALA A 93 -7.85 19.47 8.59
CA ALA A 93 -8.43 20.48 7.72
C ALA A 93 -8.69 19.88 6.32
N PRO A 94 -9.75 20.31 5.63
CA PRO A 94 -9.96 19.94 4.23
C PRO A 94 -8.79 20.46 3.38
N SER A 95 -8.00 19.54 2.84
CA SER A 95 -6.80 19.86 2.03
C SER A 95 -6.93 19.36 0.59
N TRP A 96 -7.85 18.42 0.34
CA TRP A 96 -7.85 17.63 -0.88
C TRP A 96 -8.95 18.05 -1.86
N SER A 97 -8.59 18.26 -3.13
CA SER A 97 -9.55 18.32 -4.24
C SER A 97 -9.72 16.92 -4.81
N THR A 98 -10.89 16.30 -4.64
CA THR A 98 -11.22 14.97 -5.17
C THR A 98 -10.69 14.75 -6.61
N PRO A 99 -9.69 13.88 -6.83
CA PRO A 99 -9.24 13.54 -8.16
C PRO A 99 -10.34 12.76 -8.85
N ARG A 100 -10.76 13.24 -10.03
CA ARG A 100 -11.93 12.68 -10.73
C ARG A 100 -11.71 11.27 -11.33
N GLN A 101 -10.51 10.68 -11.25
CA GLN A 101 -10.14 9.42 -11.90
C GLN A 101 -8.88 8.77 -11.26
N THR A 102 -8.86 8.50 -9.95
CA THR A 102 -7.70 7.84 -9.31
C THR A 102 -8.06 6.46 -8.74
N GLY A 103 -7.11 5.54 -8.82
CA GLY A 103 -7.22 4.21 -8.20
C GLY A 103 -7.06 4.29 -6.68
N ASN A 104 -7.45 3.21 -5.98
CA ASN A 104 -7.44 3.19 -4.52
C ASN A 104 -6.04 3.41 -3.92
N ARG A 105 -4.97 3.00 -4.61
CA ARG A 105 -3.59 3.12 -4.12
C ARG A 105 -3.03 4.53 -4.32
N GLU A 106 -3.41 5.20 -5.39
CA GLU A 106 -3.13 6.61 -5.61
C GLU A 106 -3.81 7.46 -4.53
N ILE A 107 -5.11 7.23 -4.28
CA ILE A 107 -5.83 7.89 -3.18
C ILE A 107 -5.16 7.62 -1.84
N MET A 108 -4.77 6.37 -1.56
CA MET A 108 -4.08 6.04 -0.31
C MET A 108 -2.77 6.81 -0.15
N SER A 109 -1.96 6.90 -1.20
CA SER A 109 -0.69 7.64 -1.18
C SER A 109 -0.93 9.11 -0.83
N GLU A 110 -1.84 9.77 -1.56
CA GLU A 110 -2.18 11.19 -1.36
C GLU A 110 -2.75 11.47 0.04
N VAL A 111 -3.60 10.57 0.56
CA VAL A 111 -4.20 10.70 1.89
C VAL A 111 -3.14 10.59 2.98
N LEU A 112 -2.24 9.60 2.88
CA LEU A 112 -1.16 9.43 3.85
C LEU A 112 -0.16 10.59 3.79
N GLU A 113 0.14 11.12 2.59
CA GLU A 113 0.94 12.34 2.44
C GLU A 113 0.28 13.51 3.16
N SER A 114 -1.03 13.71 2.96
CA SER A 114 -1.77 14.77 3.65
C SER A 114 -1.78 14.58 5.17
N PHE A 115 -1.86 13.36 5.67
CA PHE A 115 -1.79 13.08 7.10
C PHE A 115 -0.42 13.45 7.67
N LEU A 116 0.68 13.06 6.99
CA LEU A 116 2.04 13.42 7.38
C LEU A 116 2.23 14.96 7.41
N GLU A 117 1.70 15.67 6.42
CA GLU A 117 1.81 17.13 6.34
C GLU A 117 1.00 17.85 7.42
N GLN A 118 -0.26 17.49 7.60
CA GLN A 118 -1.17 18.18 8.51
C GLN A 118 -0.88 17.88 9.98
N THR A 119 -0.47 16.64 10.28
CA THR A 119 -0.14 16.24 11.66
C THR A 119 1.30 16.56 12.04
N GLY A 120 2.20 16.68 11.06
CA GLY A 120 3.65 16.80 11.29
C GLY A 120 4.27 15.55 11.92
N LYS A 121 3.56 14.41 11.92
CA LYS A 121 4.01 13.16 12.54
C LYS A 121 4.58 12.23 11.50
N GLU A 122 5.57 11.45 11.92
CA GLU A 122 6.16 10.35 11.14
C GLU A 122 6.10 9.09 12.00
N PRO A 123 5.00 8.32 11.95
CA PRO A 123 4.86 7.12 12.77
C PRO A 123 5.94 6.06 12.52
N GLY A 124 6.62 6.11 11.37
CA GLY A 124 7.71 5.20 11.02
C GLY A 124 7.20 3.82 10.59
N THR A 125 7.94 2.77 10.94
CA THR A 125 7.61 1.39 10.57
C THR A 125 6.60 0.79 11.54
N MET A 126 5.53 0.23 11.00
CA MET A 126 4.50 -0.46 11.74
C MET A 126 4.38 -1.91 11.28
N LYS A 127 4.31 -2.84 12.24
CA LYS A 127 4.04 -4.24 11.95
C LYS A 127 2.56 -4.43 11.68
N LEU A 128 2.27 -5.13 10.60
CA LEU A 128 0.93 -5.50 10.19
C LEU A 128 0.64 -6.93 10.62
N SER A 129 -0.60 -7.20 10.96
CA SER A 129 -1.06 -8.58 11.05
C SER A 129 -1.12 -9.19 9.63
N PRO A 130 -0.92 -10.51 9.48
CA PRO A 130 -0.82 -11.16 8.16
C PRO A 130 -2.06 -11.03 7.27
N ASP A 131 -3.21 -10.72 7.86
CA ASP A 131 -4.51 -10.53 7.20
C ASP A 131 -4.68 -9.13 6.60
N LEU A 132 -3.76 -8.19 6.84
CA LEU A 132 -3.84 -6.83 6.27
C LEU A 132 -3.23 -6.76 4.86
N PRO A 133 -3.79 -5.92 3.97
CA PRO A 133 -3.54 -6.00 2.52
C PRO A 133 -2.26 -5.26 2.06
N PHE A 134 -1.25 -5.18 2.91
CA PHE A 134 0.00 -4.45 2.66
C PHE A 134 1.21 -5.26 3.10
N ALA A 135 2.32 -5.09 2.39
CA ALA A 135 3.59 -5.70 2.74
C ALA A 135 4.77 -4.86 2.24
N LEU A 136 5.92 -5.04 2.85
CA LEU A 136 7.21 -4.60 2.33
C LEU A 136 7.83 -5.74 1.53
N ALA A 137 8.30 -5.44 0.31
CA ALA A 137 9.21 -6.30 -0.41
C ALA A 137 10.61 -5.70 -0.31
N GLU A 138 11.44 -6.26 0.55
CA GLU A 138 12.82 -5.85 0.74
C GLU A 138 13.71 -6.55 -0.28
N VAL A 139 14.64 -5.81 -0.88
CA VAL A 139 15.59 -6.35 -1.86
C VAL A 139 17.00 -6.21 -1.28
N GLU A 140 17.73 -7.32 -1.21
CA GLU A 140 19.16 -7.30 -0.92
C GLU A 140 19.92 -6.78 -2.15
N GLU A 141 20.32 -5.51 -2.10
CA GLU A 141 20.93 -4.79 -3.23
C GLU A 141 22.22 -5.46 -3.74
N SER A 142 23.04 -6.03 -2.84
CA SER A 142 24.31 -6.68 -3.19
C SER A 142 24.12 -7.90 -4.10
N GLY A 143 23.04 -8.65 -3.93
CA GLY A 143 22.75 -9.83 -4.74
C GLY A 143 21.87 -9.56 -5.97
N CYS A 144 21.33 -8.35 -6.12
CA CYS A 144 20.43 -8.02 -7.23
C CYS A 144 21.20 -7.82 -8.55
N THR A 145 20.82 -8.55 -9.59
CA THR A 145 21.39 -8.45 -10.95
C THR A 145 20.61 -7.52 -11.89
N LEU A 146 19.61 -6.79 -11.38
CA LEU A 146 18.73 -5.93 -12.19
C LEU A 146 18.08 -6.64 -13.40
N CYS A 147 17.76 -7.93 -13.27
CA CYS A 147 17.15 -8.75 -14.33
C CYS A 147 15.69 -8.37 -14.68
N ARG A 148 15.09 -7.44 -13.91
CA ARG A 148 13.73 -6.89 -14.12
C ARG A 148 12.56 -7.86 -13.87
N SER A 149 12.81 -9.12 -13.51
CA SER A 149 11.76 -10.11 -13.29
C SER A 149 10.69 -9.63 -12.30
N CYS A 150 11.08 -9.03 -11.17
CA CYS A 150 10.15 -8.54 -10.16
C CYS A 150 9.25 -7.40 -10.67
N ALA A 151 9.80 -6.46 -11.46
CA ALA A 151 9.03 -5.37 -12.06
C ALA A 151 8.03 -5.89 -13.10
N ASN A 152 8.44 -6.88 -13.91
CA ASN A 152 7.59 -7.45 -14.96
C ASN A 152 6.38 -8.23 -14.43
N VAL A 153 6.50 -8.85 -13.25
CA VAL A 153 5.42 -9.66 -12.67
C VAL A 153 4.56 -8.90 -11.66
N CYS A 154 4.90 -7.65 -11.30
CA CYS A 154 4.22 -6.95 -10.22
C CYS A 154 2.83 -6.43 -10.68
N PRO A 155 1.72 -7.00 -10.17
CA PRO A 155 0.39 -6.65 -10.67
C PRO A 155 -0.09 -5.27 -10.21
N THR A 156 0.52 -4.73 -9.15
CA THR A 156 0.17 -3.43 -8.56
C THR A 156 1.15 -2.32 -8.90
N ASN A 157 2.14 -2.61 -9.76
CA ASN A 157 3.26 -1.72 -10.04
C ASN A 157 4.03 -1.29 -8.79
N ALA A 158 4.03 -2.07 -7.71
CA ALA A 158 4.88 -1.77 -6.55
C ALA A 158 6.36 -1.79 -6.92
N PHE A 159 6.78 -2.71 -7.79
CA PHE A 159 8.07 -2.62 -8.48
C PHE A 159 7.91 -1.97 -9.85
N LYS A 160 8.82 -1.07 -10.20
CA LYS A 160 8.97 -0.48 -11.54
C LYS A 160 10.42 -0.49 -11.96
N PHE A 161 10.64 -0.65 -13.25
CA PHE A 161 11.97 -0.53 -13.84
C PHE A 161 12.04 0.73 -14.71
N ASP A 162 13.07 1.53 -14.52
CA ASP A 162 13.42 2.66 -15.37
C ASP A 162 14.51 2.22 -16.36
N GLU A 163 14.17 2.20 -17.65
CA GLU A 163 15.10 1.80 -18.71
C GLU A 163 16.16 2.86 -19.00
N GLU A 164 15.89 4.14 -18.74
CA GLU A 164 16.82 5.23 -19.05
C GLU A 164 18.00 5.22 -18.08
N ASN A 165 17.70 5.08 -16.78
CA ASN A 165 18.71 5.06 -15.72
C ASN A 165 19.10 3.64 -15.29
N ASN A 166 18.58 2.61 -15.97
CA ASN A 166 18.78 1.19 -15.63
C ASN A 166 18.62 0.92 -14.11
N SER A 167 17.48 1.36 -13.59
CA SER A 167 17.22 1.42 -12.15
C SER A 167 15.92 0.71 -11.78
N LEU A 168 15.95 -0.04 -10.68
CA LEU A 168 14.77 -0.64 -10.06
C LEU A 168 14.23 0.28 -8.98
N TYR A 169 12.93 0.55 -9.03
CA TYR A 169 12.20 1.36 -8.06
C TYR A 169 11.14 0.52 -7.35
N PHE A 170 10.87 0.86 -6.10
CA PHE A 170 9.82 0.25 -5.29
C PHE A 170 8.97 1.31 -4.60
N LYS A 171 7.64 1.19 -4.72
CA LYS A 171 6.64 2.00 -4.02
C LYS A 171 5.88 1.12 -3.05
N HIS A 172 6.22 1.23 -1.76
CA HIS A 172 5.75 0.29 -0.74
C HIS A 172 4.22 0.29 -0.58
N ILE A 173 3.57 1.46 -0.70
CA ILE A 173 2.13 1.59 -0.51
C ILE A 173 1.30 0.87 -1.58
N ASN A 174 1.92 0.50 -2.71
CA ASN A 174 1.30 -0.31 -3.76
C ASN A 174 1.45 -1.82 -3.51
N CYS A 175 2.35 -2.26 -2.63
CA CYS A 175 2.66 -3.66 -2.44
C CYS A 175 1.58 -4.37 -1.61
N VAL A 176 1.06 -5.48 -2.14
CA VAL A 176 0.01 -6.31 -1.52
C VAL A 176 0.52 -7.64 -0.97
N GLY A 177 1.85 -7.85 -0.96
CA GLY A 177 2.43 -9.08 -0.43
C GLY A 177 2.10 -10.36 -1.22
N CYS A 178 1.79 -10.27 -2.52
CA CYS A 178 1.37 -11.43 -3.32
C CYS A 178 2.43 -12.50 -3.56
N GLY A 179 3.71 -12.27 -3.20
CA GLY A 179 4.78 -13.26 -3.32
C GLY A 179 5.36 -13.47 -4.72
N LEU A 180 4.75 -12.92 -5.78
CA LEU A 180 5.21 -13.16 -7.16
C LEU A 180 6.65 -12.71 -7.39
N CYS A 181 7.04 -11.54 -6.88
CA CYS A 181 8.40 -11.01 -7.04
C CYS A 181 9.46 -11.89 -6.36
N GLU A 182 9.16 -12.41 -5.17
CA GLU A 182 10.02 -13.33 -4.42
C GLU A 182 10.18 -14.65 -5.18
N GLN A 183 9.09 -15.22 -5.69
CA GLN A 183 9.11 -16.49 -6.43
C GLN A 183 9.87 -16.44 -7.75
N VAL A 184 9.84 -15.32 -8.47
CA VAL A 184 10.50 -15.20 -9.78
C VAL A 184 11.92 -14.66 -9.72
N CYS A 185 12.41 -14.29 -8.54
CA CYS A 185 13.75 -13.72 -8.39
C CYS A 185 14.80 -14.82 -8.57
N PRO A 186 15.61 -14.82 -9.67
CA PRO A 186 16.57 -15.89 -9.90
C PRO A 186 17.72 -15.90 -8.89
N GLU A 187 18.00 -14.77 -8.24
CA GLU A 187 19.06 -14.64 -7.23
C GLU A 187 18.52 -14.81 -5.80
N ASN A 188 17.21 -15.00 -5.60
CA ASN A 188 16.56 -15.15 -4.28
C ASN A 188 16.83 -14.00 -3.29
N VAL A 189 16.92 -12.75 -3.79
CA VAL A 189 17.29 -11.56 -2.99
C VAL A 189 16.09 -10.71 -2.56
N ILE A 190 14.87 -11.22 -2.71
CA ILE A 190 13.64 -10.49 -2.32
C ILE A 190 13.00 -11.21 -1.14
N THR A 191 12.64 -10.47 -0.10
CA THR A 191 11.93 -11.01 1.08
C THR A 191 10.69 -10.18 1.38
N LEU A 192 9.57 -10.84 1.65
CA LEU A 192 8.34 -10.17 2.09
C LEU A 192 8.27 -10.01 3.61
N ARG A 193 7.86 -8.83 4.07
CA ARG A 193 7.58 -8.52 5.48
C ARG A 193 6.19 -7.88 5.61
N SER A 194 5.41 -8.29 6.60
CA SER A 194 4.13 -7.66 6.94
C SER A 194 4.38 -6.35 7.69
N GLU A 195 4.87 -5.34 6.98
CA GLU A 195 5.25 -4.03 7.53
C GLU A 195 4.76 -2.90 6.59
N LEU A 196 4.41 -1.75 7.16
CA LEU A 196 4.09 -0.52 6.45
C LEU A 196 4.99 0.62 6.95
N PHE A 197 5.39 1.52 6.06
CA PHE A 197 6.21 2.69 6.39
C PHE A 197 5.37 3.96 6.25
N LEU A 198 5.22 4.71 7.35
CA LEU A 198 4.48 5.96 7.36
C LEU A 198 5.43 7.12 7.63
N GLU A 199 6.23 7.47 6.62
CA GLU A 199 7.19 8.58 6.68
C GLU A 199 7.36 9.22 5.29
N LYS A 200 7.67 10.52 5.23
CA LYS A 200 7.63 11.31 3.99
C LYS A 200 8.42 10.76 2.79
N PRO A 201 9.64 10.19 2.91
CA PRO A 201 10.34 9.66 1.75
C PRO A 201 9.81 8.31 1.25
N THR A 202 8.87 7.68 1.96
CA THR A 202 8.46 6.29 1.65
C THR A 202 7.21 6.19 0.80
N LEU A 203 6.34 7.20 0.76
CA LEU A 203 5.05 7.11 0.06
C LEU A 203 5.16 7.15 -1.47
N ASP A 204 6.33 7.47 -2.01
CA ASP A 204 6.59 7.42 -3.46
C ASP A 204 7.61 6.35 -3.85
N TYR A 205 7.87 6.21 -5.16
CA TYR A 205 8.88 5.29 -5.68
C TYR A 205 10.26 5.64 -5.15
N LYS A 206 10.82 4.72 -4.36
CA LYS A 206 12.21 4.77 -3.92
C LYS A 206 13.07 3.94 -4.86
N LYS A 207 14.21 4.49 -5.28
CA LYS A 207 15.24 3.74 -6.00
C LYS A 207 15.82 2.67 -5.07
N VAL A 208 15.79 1.42 -5.53
CA VAL A 208 16.23 0.24 -4.78
C VAL A 208 17.63 -0.17 -5.22
N VAL A 209 17.84 -0.32 -6.53
CA VAL A 209 19.11 -0.73 -7.13
C VAL A 209 19.28 0.03 -8.45
N GLU A 210 20.50 0.45 -8.74
CA GLU A 210 20.92 1.09 -9.99
C GLU A 210 22.23 0.47 -10.43
N ASP A 211 22.44 0.39 -11.75
CA ASP A 211 23.70 -0.07 -12.30
C ASP A 211 23.96 0.51 -13.69
N GLU A 212 25.22 0.55 -14.08
CA GLU A 212 25.65 1.05 -15.37
C GLU A 212 25.41 0.02 -16.48
N MET A 213 25.03 0.51 -17.66
CA MET A 213 24.95 -0.31 -18.87
C MET A 213 26.33 -0.44 -19.51
N ILE A 214 26.67 -1.66 -19.91
CA ILE A 214 27.84 -1.99 -20.70
C ILE A 214 27.46 -2.01 -22.18
N ASN A 215 28.28 -1.36 -23.00
CA ASN A 215 28.14 -1.31 -24.44
C ASN A 215 28.77 -2.52 -25.12
N CYS A 216 28.16 -2.98 -26.21
CA CYS A 216 28.70 -4.04 -27.04
C CYS A 216 30.03 -3.60 -27.67
N SER A 217 31.09 -4.40 -27.54
CA SER A 217 32.41 -4.10 -28.12
C SER A 217 32.45 -4.01 -29.66
N LYS A 218 31.40 -4.50 -30.34
CA LYS A 218 31.30 -4.45 -31.81
C LYS A 218 30.47 -3.29 -32.34
N CYS A 219 29.31 -3.01 -31.74
CA CYS A 219 28.35 -2.02 -32.26
C CYS A 219 28.12 -0.84 -31.32
N GLU A 220 28.78 -0.83 -30.15
CA GLU A 220 28.74 0.23 -29.13
C GLU A 220 27.36 0.51 -28.51
N LYS A 221 26.35 -0.31 -28.80
CA LYS A 221 25.02 -0.19 -28.18
C LYS A 221 24.99 -0.80 -26.78
N PRO A 222 24.27 -0.20 -25.81
CA PRO A 222 24.07 -0.78 -24.49
C PRO A 222 23.30 -2.10 -24.60
N TYR A 223 23.76 -3.16 -23.93
CA TYR A 223 23.13 -4.48 -24.06
C TYR A 223 22.97 -5.27 -22.75
N ILE A 224 23.79 -5.00 -21.73
CA ILE A 224 23.73 -5.67 -20.43
C ILE A 224 24.20 -4.70 -19.34
N ASN A 225 23.69 -4.85 -18.11
CA ASN A 225 24.23 -4.12 -16.97
C ASN A 225 25.46 -4.85 -16.38
N ARG A 226 26.31 -4.14 -15.65
CA ARG A 226 27.57 -4.68 -15.10
C ARG A 226 27.32 -5.88 -14.19
N ARG A 227 26.39 -5.77 -13.23
CA ARG A 227 26.06 -6.84 -12.27
C ARG A 227 25.56 -8.11 -12.97
N ALA A 228 24.75 -7.96 -14.01
CA ALA A 228 24.26 -9.08 -14.82
C ALA A 228 25.39 -9.73 -15.61
N LEU A 229 26.34 -8.96 -16.16
CA LEU A 229 27.50 -9.51 -16.84
C LEU A 229 28.38 -10.31 -15.86
N GLU A 230 28.72 -9.72 -14.72
CA GLU A 230 29.51 -10.36 -13.67
C GLU A 230 28.84 -11.66 -13.16
N ALA A 231 27.52 -11.65 -13.00
CA ALA A 231 26.76 -12.84 -12.60
C ALA A 231 26.79 -13.94 -13.66
N VAL A 232 26.72 -13.59 -14.96
CA VAL A 232 26.83 -14.56 -16.06
C VAL A 232 28.25 -15.11 -16.14
N GLU A 233 29.28 -14.26 -16.04
CA GLU A 233 30.68 -14.67 -16.05
C GLU A 233 30.99 -15.62 -14.89
N SER A 234 30.59 -15.30 -13.65
CA SER A 234 30.78 -16.19 -12.50
C SER A 234 30.17 -17.56 -12.74
N LYS A 235 28.91 -17.62 -13.21
CA LYS A 235 28.20 -18.88 -13.48
C LYS A 235 28.85 -19.69 -14.61
N LEU A 236 29.42 -19.06 -15.62
CA LEU A 236 30.10 -19.76 -16.73
C LEU A 236 31.50 -20.26 -16.34
N PHE A 237 32.28 -19.45 -15.64
CA PHE A 237 33.66 -19.80 -15.26
C PHE A 237 33.74 -20.72 -14.03
N GLU A 238 32.72 -20.73 -13.17
CA GLU A 238 32.59 -21.78 -12.14
C GLU A 238 32.42 -23.17 -12.76
N ILE A 239 31.74 -23.29 -13.90
CA ILE A 239 31.54 -24.56 -14.62
C ILE A 239 32.85 -25.09 -15.21
N GLU A 240 33.79 -24.22 -15.61
CA GLU A 240 35.10 -24.64 -16.14
C GLU A 240 36.07 -25.15 -15.05
N SER A 241 35.71 -24.99 -13.76
CA SER A 241 36.55 -25.39 -12.62
C SER A 241 36.16 -26.73 -11.97
N LEU A 242 35.13 -27.41 -12.49
CA LEU A 242 34.67 -28.76 -12.10
C LEU A 242 35.07 -29.82 -13.12
#